data_AF-A0A3N7FDS0-F1
#
_entry.id   AF-A0A3N7FDS0-F1
#
_cell.length_a   1.000
_cell.length_b   1.000
_cell.length_c   1.000
_cell.angle_alpha   90.00
_cell.angle_beta   90.00
_cell.angle_gamma   90.00
#
_symmetry.space_group_name_H-M   'P 1'
#
loop_
_entity.id
_entity.type
_entity.pdbx_description
1 polymer ?
#
loop_
_entity_poly.entity_id
_entity_poly.type
_entity_poly.pdbx_seq_one_letter_code
_entity_poly.pdbx_strand_id
1 'polypeptide(L)'
;MDMLPRRNLEEDNPVLLVPVAELLESRDKRQVTNIEQDWQISTTNQTCETCPRGCMARPQKTTLHALNRSSHSHDTCHVLSMQTPSQVSTLLNPHLPNSYLTITKKQRKQTISHTLTMPGLTIGDSVPNLEVETTHGVIKLHDYIDTWTILFSHPGDFTPVCTTELGKMAAHAPEFAKRGVKLLGLSCDDVSSHAEWVKDIEAYTPGCKVTYPIIADPKRELIKILNMVDPDEKDSSGHNVPSRALHIVGADKRIKLSFLYPASTGRNMDEVVRVLDSLERSSKNKIATPANWKPGEDVVISPSVSDEEAKKLFPQGFKTVGLPSNKGYLRFTNVDH
;
A
#
# COMPACT_ATOMS: atom_id res chain seq x y z
N MET A 1 -39.91 -11.41 -19.06
CA MET A 1 -40.47 -11.40 -17.70
C MET A 1 -39.34 -11.73 -16.75
N ASP A 2 -38.80 -10.84 -15.92
CA ASP A 2 -39.13 -9.45 -15.62
C ASP A 2 -37.83 -8.75 -15.19
N MET A 3 -37.56 -7.58 -15.76
CA MET A 3 -36.60 -6.64 -15.19
C MET A 3 -37.30 -5.87 -14.07
N LEU A 4 -36.84 -6.04 -12.83
CA LEU A 4 -37.24 -5.16 -11.74
C LEU A 4 -36.56 -3.78 -11.92
N PRO A 5 -37.28 -2.67 -11.75
CA PRO A 5 -36.77 -1.33 -12.04
C PRO A 5 -35.84 -0.84 -10.93
N ARG A 6 -34.69 -0.27 -11.33
CA ARG A 6 -33.85 0.54 -10.44
C ARG A 6 -34.60 1.83 -10.11
N ARG A 7 -34.83 2.10 -8.83
CA ARG A 7 -35.26 3.43 -8.34
C ARG A 7 -34.13 4.42 -8.61
N ASN A 8 -34.42 5.49 -9.35
CA ASN A 8 -33.63 6.72 -9.29
C ASN A 8 -33.96 7.41 -7.96
N LEU A 9 -32.98 7.54 -7.08
CA LEU A 9 -33.02 8.54 -6.02
C LEU A 9 -32.53 9.84 -6.67
N GLU A 10 -33.43 10.78 -6.90
CA GLU A 10 -33.04 12.19 -7.11
C GLU A 10 -32.43 12.68 -5.79
N GLU A 11 -31.12 12.93 -5.79
CA GLU A 11 -30.45 13.63 -4.69
C GLU A 11 -30.66 15.14 -4.88
N ASP A 12 -31.50 15.73 -4.04
CA ASP A 12 -31.58 17.19 -3.88
C ASP A 12 -30.22 17.75 -3.45
N ASN A 13 -29.68 18.68 -4.25
CA ASN A 13 -28.38 19.28 -4.02
C ASN A 13 -28.52 20.44 -3.00
N PRO A 14 -27.89 20.39 -1.81
CA PRO A 14 -28.11 21.43 -0.80
C PRO A 14 -27.45 22.76 -1.20
N VAL A 15 -28.23 23.84 -1.14
CA VAL A 15 -27.77 25.22 -1.36
C VAL A 15 -27.43 25.86 -0.02
N LEU A 16 -26.22 26.41 0.13
CA LEU A 16 -25.82 27.18 1.31
C LEU A 16 -25.88 28.69 1.00
N LEU A 17 -26.49 29.48 1.89
CA LEU A 17 -26.49 30.94 1.84
C LEU A 17 -25.56 31.47 2.94
N VAL A 18 -24.50 32.18 2.57
CA VAL A 18 -23.54 32.77 3.53
C VAL A 18 -23.56 34.30 3.41
N PRO A 19 -23.69 35.06 4.51
CA PRO A 19 -23.57 36.52 4.49
C PRO A 19 -22.14 36.97 4.14
N VAL A 20 -21.99 37.93 3.23
CA VAL A 20 -20.67 38.42 2.75
C VAL A 20 -19.79 38.99 3.87
N ALA A 21 -20.37 39.46 4.97
CA ALA A 21 -19.64 40.00 6.11
C ALA A 21 -18.78 38.95 6.85
N GLU A 22 -19.18 37.67 6.83
CA GLU A 22 -18.50 36.60 7.59
C GLU A 22 -17.20 36.10 6.92
N LEU A 23 -17.07 36.28 5.59
CA LEU A 23 -15.86 35.87 4.85
C LEU A 23 -14.67 36.83 5.07
N LEU A 24 -14.94 38.09 5.42
CA LEU A 24 -13.90 39.12 5.56
C LEU A 24 -13.23 39.18 6.94
N GLU A 25 -13.79 38.53 7.97
CA GLU A 25 -13.22 38.50 9.32
C GLU A 25 -12.41 37.24 9.64
N SER A 26 -12.35 36.25 8.75
CA SER A 26 -11.51 35.06 8.95
C SER A 26 -10.02 35.38 8.69
N ARG A 27 -9.22 35.45 9.77
CA ARG A 27 -7.76 35.68 9.70
C ARG A 27 -6.94 34.44 9.28
N ASP A 28 -7.58 33.34 8.88
CA ASP A 28 -6.89 32.09 8.54
C ASP A 28 -6.99 31.75 7.04
N LYS A 29 -5.90 32.02 6.31
CA LYS A 29 -5.80 31.83 4.85
C LYS A 29 -5.92 30.35 4.41
N ARG A 30 -5.88 29.38 5.33
CA ARG A 30 -5.99 27.94 5.02
C ARG A 30 -7.43 27.44 4.86
N GLN A 31 -8.43 28.10 5.44
CA GLN A 31 -9.83 27.69 5.26
C GLN A 31 -10.41 28.13 3.90
N VAL A 32 -9.98 29.29 3.38
CA VAL A 32 -10.46 29.82 2.09
C VAL A 32 -10.05 28.93 0.92
N THR A 33 -8.84 28.36 0.95
CA THR A 33 -8.32 27.49 -0.12
C THR A 33 -9.02 26.13 -0.21
N ASN A 34 -9.57 25.61 0.89
CA ASN A 34 -10.30 24.34 0.87
C ASN A 34 -11.74 24.48 0.34
N ILE A 35 -12.34 25.67 0.44
CA ILE A 35 -13.66 25.94 -0.15
C ILE A 35 -13.56 26.08 -1.68
N GLU A 36 -12.47 26.65 -2.20
CA GLU A 36 -12.24 26.84 -3.64
C GLU A 36 -11.96 25.54 -4.42
N GLN A 37 -11.45 24.49 -3.77
CA GLN A 37 -11.14 23.23 -4.46
C GLN A 37 -12.39 22.40 -4.81
N ASP A 38 -13.50 22.56 -4.06
CA ASP A 38 -14.74 21.79 -4.22
C ASP A 38 -15.93 22.60 -4.76
N TRP A 39 -15.82 23.93 -4.90
CA TRP A 39 -16.94 24.79 -5.30
C TRP A 39 -16.54 25.83 -6.36
N GLN A 40 -17.34 25.99 -7.41
CA GLN A 40 -17.21 27.13 -8.32
C GLN A 40 -18.18 28.25 -7.89
N ILE A 41 -17.65 29.47 -7.77
CA ILE A 41 -18.47 30.67 -7.66
C ILE A 41 -18.98 31.01 -9.06
N SER A 42 -20.29 30.85 -9.27
CA SER A 42 -20.96 31.34 -10.49
C SER A 42 -21.92 32.46 -10.11
N THR A 43 -21.83 33.60 -10.79
CA THR A 43 -22.86 34.63 -10.71
C THR A 43 -24.01 34.26 -11.64
N THR A 44 -25.15 33.85 -11.11
CA THR A 44 -26.38 33.75 -11.89
C THR A 44 -26.96 35.14 -12.09
N ASN A 45 -26.98 35.64 -13.33
CA ASN A 45 -27.87 36.73 -13.69
C ASN A 45 -29.30 36.18 -13.64
N GLN A 46 -30.06 36.51 -12.60
CA GLN A 46 -31.51 36.37 -12.67
C GLN A 46 -32.02 37.30 -13.76
N THR A 47 -32.67 36.72 -14.77
CA THR A 47 -33.51 37.45 -15.71
C THR A 47 -34.60 38.15 -14.91
N CYS A 48 -34.61 39.47 -14.93
CA CYS A 48 -35.71 40.25 -14.39
C CYS A 48 -36.93 40.06 -15.30
N GLU A 49 -38.02 39.49 -14.77
CA GLU A 49 -39.27 39.20 -15.49
C GLU A 49 -40.10 40.45 -15.88
N THR A 50 -39.51 41.65 -15.97
CA THR A 50 -40.25 42.87 -16.33
C THR A 50 -39.54 43.79 -17.33
N CYS A 51 -38.96 43.24 -18.41
CA CYS A 51 -38.44 44.05 -19.53
C CYS A 51 -39.23 43.83 -20.84
N PRO A 52 -39.93 44.84 -21.41
CA PRO A 52 -40.85 44.65 -22.55
C PRO A 52 -40.22 44.56 -23.94
N ARG A 53 -38.89 44.39 -24.10
CA ARG A 53 -38.27 44.26 -25.43
C ARG A 53 -37.22 43.17 -25.42
N GLY A 54 -37.51 42.11 -26.19
CA GLY A 54 -36.67 40.92 -26.30
C GLY A 54 -35.27 41.24 -26.84
N CYS A 55 -34.26 40.85 -26.07
CA CYS A 55 -32.89 40.71 -26.53
C CYS A 55 -32.49 39.25 -26.37
N MET A 56 -32.31 38.53 -27.49
CA MET A 56 -31.69 37.21 -27.48
C MET A 56 -30.17 37.36 -27.48
N ALA A 57 -29.49 36.82 -26.46
CA ALA A 57 -28.04 36.65 -26.46
C ALA A 57 -27.69 35.17 -26.73
N ARG A 58 -26.92 34.90 -27.79
CA ARG A 58 -26.34 33.58 -28.08
C ARG A 58 -25.20 33.25 -27.10
N PRO A 59 -24.96 31.97 -26.78
CA PRO A 59 -23.93 31.60 -25.82
C PRO A 59 -22.55 31.62 -26.47
N GLN A 60 -21.66 32.46 -25.96
CA GLN A 60 -20.20 32.27 -26.12
C GLN A 60 -19.50 32.47 -24.77
N LYS A 61 -18.34 31.84 -24.66
CA LYS A 61 -17.57 31.52 -23.44
C LYS A 61 -17.54 32.64 -22.37
N THR A 62 -17.71 32.20 -21.12
CA THR A 62 -17.50 32.88 -19.84
C THR A 62 -16.76 34.22 -19.91
N THR A 63 -17.52 35.30 -19.78
CA THR A 63 -17.03 36.67 -19.50
C THR A 63 -17.88 37.24 -18.36
N LEU A 64 -17.26 37.85 -17.34
CA LEU A 64 -17.98 38.52 -16.25
C LEU A 64 -18.67 39.78 -16.77
N HIS A 65 -19.96 39.97 -16.46
CA HIS A 65 -20.67 41.23 -16.69
C HIS A 65 -21.02 41.87 -15.34
N ALA A 66 -20.55 43.10 -15.12
CA ALA A 66 -21.05 43.98 -14.06
C ALA A 66 -21.98 45.03 -14.69
N LEU A 67 -23.26 45.01 -14.33
CA LEU A 67 -24.22 46.05 -14.73
C LEU A 67 -24.06 47.24 -13.78
N ASN A 68 -23.59 48.37 -14.30
CA ASN A 68 -23.57 49.64 -13.57
C ASN A 68 -24.81 50.44 -13.97
N ARG A 69 -25.78 50.64 -13.07
CA ARG A 69 -26.87 51.61 -13.27
C ARG A 69 -26.50 52.89 -12.54
N SER A 70 -26.00 53.87 -13.29
CA SER A 70 -26.11 55.28 -12.90
C SER A 70 -27.07 55.97 -13.86
N SER A 71 -28.08 56.63 -13.30
CA SER A 71 -28.99 57.50 -14.03
C SER A 71 -28.23 58.70 -14.62
N HIS A 72 -28.29 58.84 -15.95
CA HIS A 72 -28.03 60.00 -16.82
C HIS A 72 -26.99 59.74 -17.93
N SER A 73 -27.51 59.68 -19.16
CA SER A 73 -26.94 59.99 -20.48
C SER A 73 -25.53 59.53 -20.88
N HIS A 74 -25.51 58.82 -22.02
CA HIS A 74 -24.40 58.48 -22.92
C HIS A 74 -23.52 57.27 -22.59
N ASP A 75 -23.79 56.21 -23.34
CA ASP A 75 -23.07 54.95 -23.41
C ASP A 75 -21.60 55.13 -23.84
N THR A 76 -20.68 54.57 -23.04
CA THR A 76 -19.43 54.01 -23.56
C THR A 76 -19.07 52.76 -22.76
N CYS A 77 -18.81 51.66 -23.46
CA CYS A 77 -18.46 50.36 -22.86
C CYS A 77 -16.94 50.19 -22.98
N HIS A 78 -16.20 50.26 -21.87
CA HIS A 78 -14.78 49.89 -21.85
C HIS A 78 -14.62 48.42 -21.48
N VAL A 79 -13.97 47.67 -22.37
CA VAL A 79 -13.59 46.26 -22.17
C VAL A 79 -12.22 46.25 -21.48
N LEU A 80 -12.13 45.69 -20.28
CA LEU A 80 -10.86 45.41 -19.60
C LEU A 80 -10.71 43.90 -19.42
N SER A 81 -9.69 43.34 -20.09
CA SER A 81 -9.25 41.96 -19.94
C SER A 81 -8.33 41.87 -18.73
N MET A 82 -8.62 41.01 -17.75
CA MET A 82 -7.71 40.71 -16.66
C MET A 82 -7.29 39.24 -16.66
N GLN A 83 -6.00 39.01 -16.81
CA GLN A 83 -5.33 37.73 -16.59
C GLN A 83 -4.65 37.81 -15.22
N THR A 84 -5.02 36.90 -14.32
CA THR A 84 -4.43 36.58 -12.99
C THR A 84 -5.07 37.18 -11.72
N PRO A 85 -5.01 36.46 -10.57
CA PRO A 85 -5.87 36.68 -9.40
C PRO A 85 -5.41 37.75 -8.39
N SER A 86 -4.35 38.51 -8.64
CA SER A 86 -3.76 39.42 -7.64
C SER A 86 -4.43 40.81 -7.55
N GLN A 87 -5.64 41.01 -8.08
CA GLN A 87 -6.29 42.33 -8.14
C GLN A 87 -7.72 42.41 -7.56
N VAL A 88 -8.19 41.40 -6.83
CA VAL A 88 -9.58 41.37 -6.31
C VAL A 88 -9.81 42.30 -5.09
N SER A 89 -8.79 43.03 -4.61
CA SER A 89 -8.93 43.83 -3.38
C SER A 89 -9.53 45.24 -3.53
N THR A 90 -9.84 45.74 -4.72
CA THR A 90 -10.05 47.20 -4.88
C THR A 90 -11.46 47.66 -5.28
N LEU A 91 -12.48 46.80 -5.24
CA LEU A 91 -13.86 47.24 -5.55
C LEU A 91 -14.91 46.60 -4.65
N LEU A 92 -14.92 46.98 -3.37
CA LEU A 92 -16.07 46.77 -2.48
C LEU A 92 -16.40 48.10 -1.80
N ASN A 93 -17.48 48.72 -2.26
CA ASN A 93 -18.03 49.95 -1.69
C ASN A 93 -18.88 49.57 -0.45
N PRO A 94 -18.62 50.11 0.75
CA PRO A 94 -19.11 49.53 2.02
C PRO A 94 -20.58 49.82 2.38
N HIS A 95 -21.44 50.17 1.44
CA HIS A 95 -22.85 50.50 1.72
C HIS A 95 -23.84 49.81 0.77
N LEU A 96 -23.98 48.49 0.86
CA LEU A 96 -25.12 47.73 0.32
C LEU A 96 -25.42 46.53 1.26
N PRO A 97 -26.54 46.54 2.04
CA PRO A 97 -26.74 45.59 3.14
C PRO A 97 -27.46 44.28 2.78
N ASN A 98 -27.55 43.86 1.50
CA ASN A 98 -28.17 42.58 1.16
C ASN A 98 -27.66 42.03 -0.18
N SER A 99 -26.48 41.40 -0.15
CA SER A 99 -26.01 40.53 -1.23
C SER A 99 -25.66 39.17 -0.63
N TYR A 100 -26.31 38.12 -1.13
CA TYR A 100 -25.99 36.72 -0.82
C TYR A 100 -25.32 36.09 -2.04
N LEU A 101 -24.23 35.36 -1.82
CA LEU A 101 -23.59 34.54 -2.85
C LEU A 101 -24.20 33.14 -2.83
N THR A 102 -24.77 32.71 -3.96
CA THR A 102 -25.23 31.33 -4.13
C THR A 102 -24.07 30.50 -4.67
N ILE A 103 -23.62 29.51 -3.89
CA ILE A 103 -22.55 28.59 -4.29
C ILE A 103 -23.21 27.25 -4.60
N THR A 104 -22.98 26.69 -5.78
CA THR A 104 -23.49 25.36 -6.18
C THR A 104 -22.35 24.36 -6.34
N LYS A 105 -22.50 23.16 -5.76
CA LYS A 105 -21.52 22.08 -5.89
C LYS A 105 -21.47 21.64 -7.34
N LYS A 106 -20.33 21.85 -7.99
CA LYS A 106 -20.09 21.26 -9.31
C LYS A 106 -19.80 19.79 -9.09
N GLN A 107 -20.77 18.91 -9.36
CA GLN A 107 -20.50 17.47 -9.44
C GLN A 107 -19.52 17.23 -10.59
N ARG A 108 -18.24 17.19 -10.27
CA ARG A 108 -17.24 16.55 -11.10
C ARG A 108 -17.63 15.08 -11.12
N LYS A 109 -18.03 14.55 -12.28
CA LYS A 109 -17.85 13.11 -12.55
C LYS A 109 -16.34 12.86 -12.53
N GLN A 110 -15.77 12.75 -11.33
CA GLN A 110 -14.53 12.04 -11.15
C GLN A 110 -14.89 10.60 -11.48
N THR A 111 -14.42 10.13 -12.64
CA THR A 111 -14.03 8.72 -12.70
C THR A 111 -12.94 8.61 -11.65
N ILE A 112 -13.33 8.30 -10.42
CA ILE A 112 -12.40 7.80 -9.42
C ILE A 112 -11.98 6.47 -10.01
N SER A 113 -10.92 6.49 -10.82
CA SER A 113 -10.05 5.33 -10.89
C SER A 113 -9.55 5.20 -9.46
N HIS A 114 -10.32 4.49 -8.64
CA HIS A 114 -9.82 3.92 -7.42
C HIS A 114 -8.75 2.97 -7.95
N THR A 115 -7.53 3.46 -8.06
CA THR A 115 -6.38 2.59 -7.90
C THR A 115 -6.65 2.00 -6.52
N LEU A 116 -7.25 0.81 -6.48
CA LEU A 116 -7.22 0.01 -5.29
C LEU A 116 -5.73 -0.14 -5.03
N THR A 117 -5.21 0.67 -4.12
CA THR A 117 -3.98 0.35 -3.43
C THR A 117 -4.30 -0.98 -2.81
N MET A 118 -3.92 -2.07 -3.48
CA MET A 118 -4.12 -3.39 -2.93
C MET A 118 -3.43 -3.34 -1.56
N PRO A 119 -4.13 -3.63 -0.47
CA PRO A 119 -3.46 -3.73 0.82
C PRO A 119 -2.31 -4.70 0.62
N GLY A 120 -1.11 -4.30 1.06
CA GLY A 120 0.09 -5.12 0.88
C GLY A 120 -0.14 -6.53 1.43
N LEU A 121 0.44 -7.53 0.78
CA LEU A 121 0.31 -8.93 1.17
C LEU A 121 0.55 -9.13 2.68
N THR A 122 -0.37 -9.83 3.33
CA THR A 122 -0.34 -10.14 4.77
C THR A 122 -0.29 -11.64 5.03
N ILE A 123 -0.13 -12.03 6.30
CA ILE A 123 -0.14 -13.45 6.69
C ILE A 123 -1.48 -14.08 6.33
N GLY A 124 -1.44 -15.22 5.64
CA GLY A 124 -2.60 -15.97 5.18
C GLY A 124 -3.03 -15.65 3.75
N ASP A 125 -2.59 -14.53 3.18
CA ASP A 125 -2.86 -14.20 1.78
C ASP A 125 -2.13 -15.17 0.85
N SER A 126 -2.76 -15.47 -0.29
CA SER A 126 -2.15 -16.30 -1.32
C SER A 126 -1.23 -15.45 -2.19
N VAL A 127 -0.01 -15.92 -2.42
CA VAL A 127 0.90 -15.32 -3.40
C VAL A 127 0.22 -15.37 -4.78
N PRO A 128 0.29 -14.31 -5.61
CA PRO A 128 -0.33 -14.33 -6.92
C PRO A 128 0.35 -15.34 -7.85
N ASN A 129 -0.44 -15.95 -8.73
CA ASN A 129 0.06 -16.93 -9.70
C ASN A 129 0.55 -16.22 -10.97
N LEU A 130 1.81 -15.77 -10.95
CA LEU A 130 2.42 -15.01 -12.04
C LEU A 130 3.50 -15.83 -12.74
N GLU A 131 3.71 -15.56 -14.02
CA GLU A 131 4.92 -15.96 -14.74
C GLU A 131 5.99 -14.91 -14.53
N VAL A 132 7.19 -15.35 -14.14
CA VAL A 132 8.31 -14.48 -13.80
C VAL A 132 9.57 -14.96 -14.50
N GLU A 133 10.39 -14.01 -14.95
CA GLU A 133 11.69 -14.29 -15.56
C GLU A 133 12.75 -14.42 -14.48
N THR A 134 13.60 -15.46 -14.57
CA THR A 134 14.64 -15.73 -13.57
C THR A 134 15.95 -16.15 -14.21
N THR A 135 17.02 -16.20 -13.41
CA THR A 135 18.30 -16.80 -13.80
C THR A 135 18.22 -18.27 -14.24
N HIS A 136 17.13 -18.99 -13.91
CA HIS A 136 16.90 -20.37 -14.34
C HIS A 136 15.83 -20.47 -15.45
N GLY A 137 15.53 -19.36 -16.13
CA GLY A 137 14.48 -19.26 -17.14
C GLY A 137 13.15 -18.79 -16.56
N VAL A 138 12.10 -18.85 -17.38
CA VAL A 138 10.75 -18.42 -16.98
C VAL A 138 10.12 -19.49 -16.08
N ILE A 139 9.59 -19.08 -14.94
CA ILE A 139 8.87 -19.95 -14.01
C ILE A 139 7.48 -19.38 -13.72
N LYS A 140 6.52 -20.27 -13.45
CA LYS A 140 5.22 -19.89 -12.91
C LYS A 140 5.26 -20.06 -11.39
N LEU A 141 4.94 -18.99 -10.65
CA LEU A 141 5.16 -18.95 -9.19
C LEU A 141 4.49 -20.10 -8.44
N HIS A 142 3.23 -20.45 -8.78
CA HIS A 142 2.55 -21.55 -8.09
C HIS A 142 3.12 -22.92 -8.44
N ASP A 143 3.66 -23.09 -9.64
CA ASP A 143 4.26 -24.36 -10.03
C ASP A 143 5.62 -24.53 -9.32
N TYR A 144 6.35 -23.43 -9.11
CA TYR A 144 7.60 -23.43 -8.35
C TYR A 144 7.39 -23.67 -6.84
N ILE A 145 6.35 -23.06 -6.25
CA ILE A 145 6.00 -23.16 -4.82
C ILE A 145 5.21 -24.46 -4.55
N ASP A 146 5.65 -25.60 -5.08
CA ASP A 146 5.07 -26.93 -4.79
C ASP A 146 5.30 -27.39 -3.33
N THR A 147 6.33 -26.85 -2.69
CA THR A 147 6.71 -27.02 -1.29
C THR A 147 6.86 -25.65 -0.61
N TRP A 148 7.24 -25.64 0.66
CA TRP A 148 7.64 -24.43 1.37
C TRP A 148 8.69 -23.65 0.58
N THR A 149 8.48 -22.36 0.41
CA THR A 149 9.38 -21.49 -0.37
C THR A 149 9.66 -20.22 0.40
N ILE A 150 10.93 -19.84 0.48
CA ILE A 150 11.37 -18.54 0.97
C ILE A 150 11.59 -17.64 -0.25
N LEU A 151 10.67 -16.69 -0.42
CA LEU A 151 10.75 -15.63 -1.42
C LEU A 151 11.36 -14.40 -0.77
N PHE A 152 12.50 -13.92 -1.26
CA PHE A 152 13.22 -12.82 -0.62
C PHE A 152 13.76 -11.83 -1.64
N SER A 153 13.72 -10.55 -1.29
CA SER A 153 14.21 -9.48 -2.16
C SER A 153 15.52 -8.87 -1.67
N HIS A 154 16.22 -8.18 -2.57
CA HIS A 154 17.38 -7.35 -2.24
C HIS A 154 17.39 -6.06 -3.08
N PRO A 155 17.81 -4.91 -2.53
CA PRO A 155 17.73 -3.61 -3.21
C PRO A 155 18.36 -3.54 -4.61
N GLY A 156 19.48 -4.24 -4.83
CA GLY A 156 20.10 -4.30 -6.14
C GLY A 156 21.39 -5.10 -6.14
N ASP A 157 21.73 -5.58 -7.33
CA ASP A 157 22.98 -6.28 -7.62
C ASP A 157 24.20 -5.36 -7.43
N PHE A 158 25.38 -5.95 -7.27
CA PHE A 158 26.65 -5.22 -7.08
C PHE A 158 26.66 -4.26 -5.89
N THR A 159 25.85 -4.52 -4.86
CA THR A 159 25.83 -3.74 -3.61
C THR A 159 26.40 -4.54 -2.43
N PRO A 160 27.07 -3.89 -1.46
CA PRO A 160 27.89 -4.59 -0.47
C PRO A 160 27.06 -5.49 0.46
N VAL A 161 26.00 -4.96 1.09
CA VAL A 161 25.18 -5.73 2.03
C VAL A 161 24.41 -6.85 1.31
N CYS A 162 23.94 -6.62 0.08
CA CYS A 162 23.27 -7.67 -0.69
C CYS A 162 24.24 -8.82 -1.02
N THR A 163 25.50 -8.50 -1.32
CA THR A 163 26.53 -9.52 -1.62
C THR A 163 26.81 -10.38 -0.39
N THR A 164 26.89 -9.78 0.79
CA THR A 164 27.07 -10.54 2.04
C THR A 164 25.85 -11.41 2.37
N GLU A 165 24.63 -10.89 2.17
CA GLU A 165 23.40 -11.63 2.42
C GLU A 165 23.20 -12.82 1.49
N LEU A 166 23.35 -12.64 0.18
CA LEU A 166 23.17 -13.73 -0.78
C LEU A 166 24.29 -14.77 -0.66
N GLY A 167 25.50 -14.37 -0.27
CA GLY A 167 26.56 -15.30 0.10
C GLY A 167 26.16 -16.17 1.30
N LYS A 168 25.58 -15.57 2.35
CA LYS A 168 25.03 -16.32 3.49
C LYS A 168 23.84 -17.18 3.11
N MET A 169 22.95 -16.70 2.24
CA MET A 169 21.81 -17.48 1.74
C MET A 169 22.30 -18.71 0.97
N ALA A 170 23.30 -18.56 0.10
CA ALA A 170 23.96 -19.68 -0.59
C ALA A 170 24.59 -20.69 0.38
N ALA A 171 25.26 -20.21 1.43
CA ALA A 171 25.83 -21.08 2.47
C ALA A 171 24.76 -21.87 3.25
N HIS A 172 23.58 -21.29 3.46
CA HIS A 172 22.45 -21.93 4.16
C HIS A 172 21.52 -22.72 3.23
N ALA A 173 21.66 -22.60 1.90
CA ALA A 173 20.81 -23.31 0.94
C ALA A 173 20.72 -24.82 1.20
N PRO A 174 21.81 -25.54 1.58
CA PRO A 174 21.72 -26.94 1.97
C PRO A 174 20.85 -27.19 3.21
N GLU A 175 20.85 -26.29 4.20
CA GLU A 175 20.04 -26.41 5.41
C GLU A 175 18.54 -26.23 5.13
N PHE A 176 18.19 -25.32 4.22
CA PHE A 176 16.82 -25.18 3.73
C PHE A 176 16.40 -26.39 2.89
N ALA A 177 17.27 -26.89 2.02
CA ALA A 177 16.99 -28.06 1.19
C ALA A 177 16.76 -29.33 2.03
N LYS A 178 17.50 -29.53 3.14
CA LYS A 178 17.27 -30.63 4.09
C LYS A 178 15.86 -30.64 4.69
N ARG A 179 15.23 -29.47 4.81
CA ARG A 179 13.84 -29.29 5.27
C ARG A 179 12.82 -29.35 4.13
N GLY A 180 13.28 -29.53 2.88
CA GLY A 180 12.43 -29.51 1.70
C GLY A 180 11.96 -28.10 1.33
N VAL A 181 12.69 -27.06 1.73
CA VAL A 181 12.38 -25.66 1.44
C VAL A 181 13.15 -25.16 0.24
N LYS A 182 12.44 -24.52 -0.70
CA LYS A 182 13.02 -23.85 -1.86
C LYS A 182 13.32 -22.38 -1.55
N LEU A 183 14.35 -21.84 -2.19
CA LEU A 183 14.70 -20.43 -2.15
C LEU A 183 14.35 -19.76 -3.48
N LEU A 184 13.95 -18.50 -3.45
CA LEU A 184 13.63 -17.68 -4.62
C LEU A 184 14.02 -16.23 -4.35
N GLY A 185 15.09 -15.76 -4.99
CA GLY A 185 15.56 -14.37 -4.89
C GLY A 185 14.77 -13.44 -5.80
N LEU A 186 14.84 -12.13 -5.56
CA LEU A 186 14.21 -11.10 -6.39
C LEU A 186 14.94 -9.75 -6.26
N SER A 187 15.25 -9.11 -7.39
CA SER A 187 15.51 -7.66 -7.42
C SER A 187 14.96 -7.03 -8.69
N CYS A 188 15.18 -5.71 -8.84
CA CYS A 188 14.76 -4.96 -10.02
C CYS A 188 15.81 -4.91 -11.12
N ASP A 189 16.94 -5.62 -10.96
CA ASP A 189 17.94 -5.77 -12.01
C ASP A 189 17.48 -6.82 -13.03
N ASP A 190 18.16 -6.89 -14.18
CA ASP A 190 17.87 -7.88 -15.20
C ASP A 190 18.63 -9.21 -14.97
N VAL A 191 18.22 -10.26 -15.68
CA VAL A 191 18.81 -11.60 -15.55
C VAL A 191 20.30 -11.62 -15.88
N SER A 192 20.76 -10.76 -16.80
CA SER A 192 22.17 -10.70 -17.18
C SER A 192 23.03 -10.11 -16.07
N SER A 193 22.53 -9.07 -15.40
CA SER A 193 23.13 -8.51 -14.18
C SER A 193 23.23 -9.58 -13.10
N HIS A 194 22.15 -10.31 -12.82
CA HIS A 194 22.16 -11.37 -11.82
C HIS A 194 23.22 -12.44 -12.13
N ALA A 195 23.30 -12.89 -13.38
CA ALA A 195 24.24 -13.93 -13.80
C ALA A 195 25.71 -13.51 -13.63
N GLU A 196 26.03 -12.24 -13.90
CA GLU A 196 27.37 -11.70 -13.65
C GLU A 196 27.63 -11.50 -12.16
N TRP A 197 26.68 -10.94 -11.42
CA TRP A 197 26.84 -10.66 -9.99
C TRP A 197 26.92 -11.93 -9.12
N VAL A 198 26.27 -13.03 -9.52
CA VAL A 198 26.44 -14.34 -8.87
C VAL A 198 27.91 -14.74 -8.77
N LYS A 199 28.75 -14.39 -9.75
CA LYS A 199 30.19 -14.67 -9.69
C LYS A 199 30.87 -13.95 -8.53
N ASP A 200 30.49 -12.70 -8.26
CA ASP A 200 31.02 -11.91 -7.13
C ASP A 200 30.55 -12.48 -5.79
N ILE A 201 29.29 -12.90 -5.70
CA ILE A 201 28.74 -13.55 -4.50
C ILE A 201 29.52 -14.82 -4.16
N GLU A 202 29.76 -15.67 -5.16
CA GLU A 202 30.49 -16.93 -5.00
C GLU A 202 31.98 -16.70 -4.75
N ALA A 203 32.57 -15.63 -5.28
CA ALA A 203 33.94 -15.22 -4.97
C ALA A 203 34.07 -14.70 -3.53
N TYR A 204 33.09 -13.95 -3.03
CA TYR A 204 33.04 -13.46 -1.66
C TYR A 204 32.82 -14.60 -0.64
N THR A 205 32.06 -15.63 -1.01
CA THR A 205 31.79 -16.81 -0.16
C THR A 205 32.30 -18.10 -0.81
N PRO A 206 33.63 -18.33 -0.82
CA PRO A 206 34.22 -19.48 -1.48
C PRO A 206 33.61 -20.81 -1.03
N GLY A 207 33.33 -21.69 -1.98
CA GLY A 207 32.76 -23.02 -1.73
C GLY A 207 31.23 -23.05 -1.60
N CYS A 208 30.56 -21.90 -1.57
CA CYS A 208 29.12 -21.81 -1.59
C CYS A 208 28.65 -21.39 -2.99
N LYS A 209 27.66 -22.11 -3.55
CA LYS A 209 27.10 -21.83 -4.88
C LYS A 209 25.70 -21.26 -4.77
N VAL A 210 25.37 -20.28 -5.61
CA VAL A 210 24.00 -19.78 -5.71
C VAL A 210 23.19 -20.75 -6.58
N THR A 211 22.50 -21.69 -5.92
CA THR A 211 21.76 -22.77 -6.61
C THR A 211 20.28 -22.48 -6.78
N TYR A 212 19.82 -21.31 -6.34
CA TYR A 212 18.42 -20.90 -6.40
C TYR A 212 18.22 -19.82 -7.48
N PRO A 213 17.04 -19.77 -8.12
CA PRO A 213 16.72 -18.74 -9.09
C PRO A 213 16.60 -17.36 -8.42
N ILE A 214 16.99 -16.32 -9.17
CA ILE A 214 16.76 -14.91 -8.84
C ILE A 214 15.82 -14.33 -9.90
N ILE A 215 14.69 -13.78 -9.47
CA ILE A 215 13.70 -13.11 -10.31
C ILE A 215 14.21 -11.74 -10.72
N ALA A 216 14.09 -11.44 -12.01
CA ALA A 216 14.29 -10.10 -12.56
C ALA A 216 12.96 -9.34 -12.61
N ASP A 217 12.86 -8.20 -11.92
CA ASP A 217 11.71 -7.28 -11.96
C ASP A 217 12.10 -5.87 -12.46
N PRO A 218 12.65 -5.72 -13.69
CA PRO A 218 13.05 -4.41 -14.21
C PRO A 218 11.87 -3.45 -14.38
N LYS A 219 10.62 -3.94 -14.36
CA LYS A 219 9.41 -3.11 -14.42
C LYS A 219 8.91 -2.67 -13.04
N ARG A 220 9.46 -3.21 -11.95
CA ARG A 220 9.09 -2.91 -10.55
C ARG A 220 7.61 -3.20 -10.26
N GLU A 221 7.02 -4.15 -10.96
CA GLU A 221 5.61 -4.52 -10.77
C GLU A 221 5.49 -5.62 -9.72
N LEU A 222 6.42 -6.58 -9.71
CA LEU A 222 6.41 -7.66 -8.73
C LEU A 222 6.68 -7.14 -7.32
N ILE A 223 7.62 -6.21 -7.14
CA ILE A 223 7.91 -5.65 -5.80
C ILE A 223 6.69 -4.95 -5.19
N LYS A 224 5.84 -4.32 -6.02
CA LYS A 224 4.61 -3.66 -5.55
C LYS A 224 3.57 -4.69 -5.16
N ILE A 225 3.34 -5.66 -6.04
CA ILE A 225 2.36 -6.74 -5.84
C ILE A 225 2.71 -7.58 -4.60
N LEU A 226 4.01 -7.85 -4.41
CA LEU A 226 4.52 -8.65 -3.31
C LEU A 226 4.72 -7.84 -2.03
N ASN A 227 4.41 -6.55 -2.00
CA ASN A 227 4.61 -5.67 -0.84
C ASN A 227 6.07 -5.66 -0.34
N MET A 228 7.01 -5.53 -1.28
CA MET A 228 8.46 -5.56 -1.03
C MET A 228 9.16 -4.23 -1.32
N VAL A 229 8.44 -3.15 -1.64
CA VAL A 229 9.03 -1.84 -1.98
C VAL A 229 9.74 -1.21 -0.78
N ASP A 230 10.95 -0.66 -0.97
CA ASP A 230 11.54 0.29 -0.03
C ASP A 230 11.08 1.71 -0.41
N PRO A 231 10.33 2.41 0.47
CA PRO A 231 9.75 3.70 0.15
C PRO A 231 10.80 4.81 0.02
N ASP A 232 11.93 4.67 0.72
CA ASP A 232 12.93 5.73 0.89
C ASP A 232 14.11 5.54 -0.07
N GLU A 233 14.42 4.29 -0.43
CA GLU A 233 15.53 3.97 -1.31
C GLU A 233 15.15 4.03 -2.79
N LYS A 234 16.06 4.60 -3.58
CA LYS A 234 15.91 4.77 -5.02
C LYS A 234 17.19 4.42 -5.76
N ASP A 235 17.03 3.89 -6.96
CA ASP A 235 18.16 3.70 -7.88
C ASP A 235 18.61 5.03 -8.51
N SER A 236 19.66 4.95 -9.35
CA SER A 236 20.20 6.10 -10.09
C SER A 236 19.21 6.75 -11.06
N SER A 237 18.14 6.03 -11.43
CA SER A 237 17.05 6.53 -12.28
C SER A 237 15.92 7.16 -11.47
N GLY A 238 16.03 7.19 -10.13
CA GLY A 238 15.06 7.77 -9.22
C GLY A 238 13.84 6.88 -8.94
N HIS A 239 13.86 5.60 -9.34
CA HIS A 239 12.78 4.66 -9.05
C HIS A 239 13.02 3.91 -7.76
N ASN A 240 11.95 3.56 -7.05
CA ASN A 240 12.05 2.74 -5.85
C ASN A 240 12.64 1.35 -6.16
N VAL A 241 13.43 0.87 -5.22
CA VAL A 241 14.01 -0.46 -5.20
C VAL A 241 13.28 -1.34 -4.17
N PRO A 242 13.42 -2.66 -4.19
CA PRO A 242 12.88 -3.48 -3.11
C PRO A 242 13.64 -3.25 -1.81
N SER A 243 12.90 -3.35 -0.70
CA SER A 243 13.46 -3.52 0.64
C SER A 243 14.08 -4.91 0.79
N ARG A 244 14.68 -5.21 1.95
CA ARG A 244 15.17 -6.55 2.29
C ARG A 244 14.02 -7.41 2.82
N ALA A 245 12.95 -7.51 2.05
CA ALA A 245 11.78 -8.30 2.40
C ALA A 245 12.06 -9.80 2.27
N LEU A 246 11.37 -10.60 3.07
CA LEU A 246 11.38 -12.05 3.00
C LEU A 246 9.98 -12.56 3.37
N HIS A 247 9.43 -13.44 2.54
CA HIS A 247 8.17 -14.14 2.79
C HIS A 247 8.43 -15.63 2.83
N ILE A 248 8.01 -16.27 3.92
CA ILE A 248 7.94 -17.73 4.03
C ILE A 248 6.56 -18.14 3.55
N VAL A 249 6.49 -18.85 2.43
CA VAL A 249 5.26 -19.26 1.75
C VAL A 249 5.10 -20.77 1.93
N GLY A 250 3.94 -21.19 2.41
CA GLY A 250 3.62 -22.62 2.53
C GLY A 250 3.31 -23.27 1.18
N ALA A 251 3.30 -24.60 1.14
CA ALA A 251 2.91 -25.37 -0.04
C ALA A 251 1.46 -25.07 -0.51
N ASP A 252 0.62 -24.54 0.39
CA ASP A 252 -0.73 -24.03 0.09
C ASP A 252 -0.73 -22.64 -0.56
N LYS A 253 0.45 -22.15 -0.98
CA LYS A 253 0.68 -20.85 -1.64
C LYS A 253 0.39 -19.63 -0.77
N ARG A 254 0.20 -19.83 0.54
CA ARG A 254 -0.13 -18.76 1.48
C ARG A 254 1.09 -18.31 2.26
N ILE A 255 1.18 -17.01 2.51
CA ILE A 255 2.21 -16.42 3.36
C ILE A 255 2.01 -16.88 4.80
N LYS A 256 3.07 -17.40 5.41
CA LYS A 256 3.09 -17.90 6.79
C LYS A 256 3.81 -16.93 7.72
N LEU A 257 4.82 -16.24 7.21
CA LEU A 257 5.61 -15.25 7.94
C LEU A 257 6.24 -14.29 6.95
N SER A 258 6.39 -13.03 7.36
CA SER A 258 7.13 -12.03 6.61
C SER A 258 8.11 -11.27 7.49
N PHE A 259 9.31 -11.01 6.98
CA PHE A 259 10.26 -10.04 7.50
C PHE A 259 10.36 -8.86 6.55
N LEU A 260 10.38 -7.64 7.10
CA LEU A 260 10.57 -6.40 6.35
C LEU A 260 11.74 -5.64 6.98
N TYR A 261 12.90 -5.73 6.35
CA TYR A 261 14.11 -5.01 6.76
C TYR A 261 14.37 -3.87 5.76
N PRO A 262 14.78 -2.67 6.22
CA PRO A 262 15.20 -1.62 5.31
C PRO A 262 16.52 -2.01 4.61
N ALA A 263 16.86 -1.33 3.51
CA ALA A 263 18.13 -1.56 2.82
C ALA A 263 19.38 -1.41 3.72
N SER A 264 19.29 -0.63 4.81
CA SER A 264 20.40 -0.40 5.74
C SER A 264 20.70 -1.55 6.70
N THR A 265 19.78 -2.51 6.88
CA THR A 265 19.91 -3.56 7.90
C THR A 265 19.93 -4.95 7.28
N GLY A 266 21.11 -5.58 7.24
CA GLY A 266 21.24 -6.97 6.79
C GLY A 266 20.44 -7.95 7.67
N ARG A 267 19.84 -8.96 7.02
CA ARG A 267 19.01 -9.99 7.65
C ARG A 267 19.84 -10.99 8.42
N ASN A 268 19.23 -11.57 9.46
CA ASN A 268 19.80 -12.68 10.20
C ASN A 268 19.28 -14.01 9.63
N MET A 269 20.15 -14.77 8.95
CA MET A 269 19.76 -16.06 8.35
C MET A 269 19.47 -17.14 9.40
N ASP A 270 20.12 -17.09 10.57
CA ASP A 270 19.86 -18.04 11.66
C ASP A 270 18.42 -17.90 12.16
N GLU A 271 17.91 -16.67 12.21
CA GLU A 271 16.51 -16.41 12.57
C GLU A 271 15.55 -16.98 11.53
N VAL A 272 15.87 -16.88 10.23
CA VAL A 272 15.06 -17.46 9.15
C VAL A 272 14.95 -18.98 9.30
N VAL A 273 16.07 -19.66 9.60
CA VAL A 273 16.08 -21.10 9.87
C VAL A 273 15.27 -21.43 11.12
N ARG A 274 15.45 -20.68 12.21
CA ARG A 274 14.74 -20.88 13.48
C ARG A 274 13.22 -20.74 13.34
N VAL A 275 12.75 -19.72 12.63
CA VAL A 275 11.30 -19.54 12.42
C VAL A 275 10.74 -20.57 11.46
N LEU A 276 11.52 -21.05 10.49
CA LEU A 276 11.10 -22.17 9.64
C LEU A 276 10.87 -23.43 10.48
N ASP A 277 11.80 -23.77 11.37
CA ASP A 277 11.64 -24.90 12.29
C ASP A 277 10.38 -24.73 13.16
N SER A 278 10.13 -23.52 13.66
CA SER A 278 8.91 -23.19 14.43
C SER A 278 7.63 -23.40 13.60
N LEU A 279 7.58 -22.88 12.37
CA LEU A 279 6.42 -22.99 11.48
C LEU A 279 6.12 -24.44 11.12
N GLU A 280 7.14 -25.21 10.75
CA GLU A 280 6.96 -26.62 10.41
C GLU A 280 6.42 -27.42 11.61
N ARG A 281 6.98 -27.22 12.81
CA ARG A 281 6.51 -27.88 14.04
C ARG A 281 5.08 -27.53 14.38
N SER A 282 4.76 -26.23 14.34
CA SER A 282 3.42 -25.72 14.67
C SER A 282 2.37 -26.13 13.63
N SER A 283 2.78 -26.42 12.38
CA SER A 283 1.87 -26.92 11.35
C SER A 283 1.47 -28.39 11.54
N LYS A 284 2.32 -29.19 12.19
CA LYS A 284 2.12 -30.63 12.41
C LYS A 284 1.51 -30.94 13.78
N ASN A 285 1.81 -30.09 14.76
CA ASN A 285 1.46 -30.30 16.16
C ASN A 285 0.59 -29.15 16.66
N LYS A 286 -0.36 -29.41 17.56
CA LYS A 286 -1.18 -28.36 18.22
C LYS A 286 -0.39 -27.60 19.29
N ILE A 287 0.72 -27.00 18.89
CA ILE A 287 1.70 -26.30 19.76
C ILE A 287 1.99 -24.90 19.21
N ALA A 288 2.67 -24.10 20.01
CA ALA A 288 3.32 -22.85 19.62
C ALA A 288 4.71 -22.78 20.24
N THR A 289 5.68 -22.17 19.55
CA THR A 289 7.03 -21.96 20.11
C THR A 289 7.05 -20.69 20.97
N PRO A 290 7.60 -20.71 22.20
CA PRO A 290 7.69 -19.53 23.06
C PRO A 290 8.67 -18.48 22.53
N ALA A 291 8.74 -17.33 23.21
CA ALA A 291 9.70 -16.27 22.89
C ALA A 291 11.14 -16.79 22.96
N ASN A 292 11.96 -16.42 21.98
CA ASN A 292 13.37 -16.82 21.85
C ASN A 292 13.62 -18.34 21.74
N TRP A 293 12.57 -19.12 21.47
CA TRP A 293 12.67 -20.58 21.36
C TRP A 293 13.70 -21.03 20.33
N LYS A 294 14.45 -22.08 20.67
CA LYS A 294 15.38 -22.79 19.79
C LYS A 294 14.97 -24.26 19.64
N PRO A 295 15.32 -24.93 18.51
CA PRO A 295 15.14 -26.37 18.36
C PRO A 295 15.69 -27.16 19.55
N GLY A 296 14.93 -28.14 20.04
CA GLY A 296 15.23 -28.91 21.24
C GLY A 296 14.63 -28.34 22.54
N GLU A 297 14.23 -27.07 22.58
CA GLU A 297 13.59 -26.46 23.76
C GLU A 297 12.09 -26.76 23.81
N ASP A 298 11.52 -26.67 25.02
CA ASP A 298 10.10 -26.89 25.25
C ASP A 298 9.22 -25.92 24.45
N VAL A 299 8.12 -26.45 23.93
CA VAL A 299 7.07 -25.70 23.25
C VAL A 299 5.84 -25.55 24.14
N VAL A 300 4.99 -24.58 23.81
CA VAL A 300 3.73 -24.32 24.52
C VAL A 300 2.60 -25.08 23.84
N ILE A 301 1.80 -25.81 24.61
CA ILE A 301 0.60 -26.48 24.09
C ILE A 301 -0.47 -25.43 23.79
N SER A 302 -1.09 -25.52 22.61
CA SER A 302 -2.14 -24.57 22.21
C SER A 302 -3.25 -24.48 23.27
N PRO A 303 -3.75 -23.28 23.60
CA PRO A 303 -4.84 -23.10 24.56
C PRO A 303 -6.14 -23.81 24.17
N SER A 304 -6.33 -24.15 22.88
CA SER A 304 -7.52 -24.86 22.41
C SER A 304 -7.52 -26.36 22.71
N VAL A 305 -6.41 -26.92 23.18
CA VAL A 305 -6.26 -28.35 23.49
C VAL A 305 -6.66 -28.59 24.94
N SER A 306 -7.60 -29.50 25.22
CA SER A 306 -7.94 -29.86 26.61
C SER A 306 -6.82 -30.65 27.30
N ASP A 307 -6.86 -30.83 28.62
CA ASP A 307 -5.83 -31.62 29.32
C ASP A 307 -5.91 -33.12 28.97
N GLU A 308 -7.11 -33.65 28.71
CA GLU A 308 -7.32 -35.02 28.26
C GLU A 308 -6.77 -35.22 26.84
N GLU A 309 -6.97 -34.24 25.96
CA GLU A 309 -6.41 -34.27 24.62
C GLU A 309 -4.88 -34.12 24.66
N ALA A 310 -4.36 -33.23 25.50
CA ALA A 310 -2.92 -33.03 25.68
C ALA A 310 -2.22 -34.31 26.16
N LYS A 311 -2.82 -35.06 27.09
CA LYS A 311 -2.27 -36.36 27.54
C LYS A 311 -2.18 -37.40 26.42
N LYS A 312 -3.06 -37.33 25.42
CA LYS A 312 -3.04 -38.21 24.25
C LYS A 312 -2.03 -37.76 23.20
N LEU A 313 -1.98 -36.45 22.93
CA LEU A 313 -1.07 -35.86 21.95
C LEU A 313 0.39 -35.86 22.41
N PHE A 314 0.61 -35.76 23.73
CA PHE A 314 1.94 -35.65 24.34
C PHE A 314 2.10 -36.74 25.41
N PRO A 315 2.24 -38.03 25.02
CA PRO A 315 2.37 -39.15 25.95
C PRO A 315 3.64 -39.08 26.83
N GLN A 316 4.68 -38.36 26.39
CA GLN A 316 5.85 -38.00 27.18
C GLN A 316 5.53 -37.10 28.39
N GLY A 317 4.34 -36.52 28.41
CA GLY A 317 3.87 -35.61 29.45
C GLY A 317 4.05 -34.12 29.12
N PHE A 318 3.47 -33.30 29.98
CA PHE A 318 3.57 -31.85 29.91
C PHE A 318 3.53 -31.24 31.32
N LYS A 319 4.09 -30.04 31.44
CA LYS A 319 4.14 -29.27 32.69
C LYS A 319 3.23 -28.06 32.61
N THR A 320 2.28 -27.96 33.52
CA THR A 320 1.48 -26.75 33.72
C THR A 320 2.15 -25.84 34.73
N VAL A 321 2.36 -24.57 34.39
CA VAL A 321 2.95 -23.58 35.31
C VAL A 321 1.86 -23.01 36.21
N GLY A 322 2.10 -23.03 37.53
CA GLY A 322 1.24 -22.35 38.51
C GLY A 322 1.41 -20.83 38.40
N LEU A 323 0.32 -20.12 38.09
CA LEU A 323 0.31 -18.67 37.91
C LEU A 323 -0.68 -18.02 38.90
N PRO A 324 -0.50 -16.73 39.27
CA PRO A 324 -1.39 -16.04 40.20
C PRO A 324 -2.87 -16.00 39.78
N SER A 325 -3.17 -16.14 38.49
CA SER A 325 -4.55 -16.21 37.98
C SER A 325 -5.24 -17.55 38.22
N ASN A 326 -4.50 -18.57 38.66
CA ASN A 326 -4.94 -19.97 38.79
C ASN A 326 -5.46 -20.58 37.47
N LYS A 327 -5.16 -19.97 36.33
CA LYS A 327 -5.50 -20.51 35.01
C LYS A 327 -4.40 -21.44 34.51
N GLY A 328 -4.75 -22.66 34.10
CA GLY A 328 -3.81 -23.68 33.60
C GLY A 328 -3.41 -23.53 32.13
N TYR A 329 -3.37 -22.31 31.58
CA TYR A 329 -3.14 -22.10 30.13
C TYR A 329 -1.67 -22.24 29.73
N LEU A 330 -0.73 -22.00 30.66
CA LEU A 330 0.70 -22.03 30.38
C LEU A 330 1.23 -23.44 30.58
N ARG A 331 1.17 -24.24 29.52
CA ARG A 331 1.55 -25.65 29.51
C ARG A 331 2.71 -25.88 28.55
N PHE A 332 3.78 -26.50 29.02
CA PHE A 332 4.98 -26.80 28.26
C PHE A 332 5.14 -28.29 28.03
N THR A 333 5.61 -28.67 26.84
CA THR A 333 5.99 -30.05 26.50
C THR A 333 7.17 -30.02 25.54
N ASN A 334 7.95 -31.10 25.51
CA ASN A 334 9.03 -31.26 24.54
C ASN A 334 8.55 -32.19 23.42
N VAL A 335 8.77 -31.79 22.17
CA VAL A 335 8.32 -32.52 20.97
C VAL A 335 9.47 -33.11 20.15
N ASP A 336 10.70 -33.01 20.64
CA ASP A 336 11.94 -33.46 19.98
C ASP A 336 12.45 -34.83 20.48
N HIS A 337 11.56 -35.63 21.08
CA HIS A 337 11.88 -36.94 21.63
C HIS A 337 11.83 -38.08 20.61
#